data_AF-A0A1G8V5Q6-F1
#
_entry.id   AF-A0A1G8V5Q6-F1
#
_cell.length_a   1.000
_cell.length_b   1.000
_cell.length_c   1.000
_cell.angle_alpha   90.00
_cell.angle_beta   90.00
_cell.angle_gamma   90.00
#
_symmetry.space_group_name_H-M   'P 1'
#
loop_
_entity.id
_entity.type
_entity.pdbx_description
1 polymer ?
#
loop_
_entity_poly.entity_id
_entity_poly.type
_entity_poly.pdbx_seq_one_letter_code
_entity_poly.pdbx_strand_id
1 'polypeptide(L)'
;MFWEHEEDLVAFLSMKEAAITKSTSLLYEWGREIGKQMQLRGEQHDSGLFGEVKPAIFDVRSGGKAEVTAGLFGDSTRSFFIHRVEPSVQCSAAQDAVNKQAISYFDQQGQRLVVIRDHMAAYNDKTTDMSNYKVLVDDYNSHVIDPVRYYRCDPSLAPLQIAYNAWWDASDQAYAATRSGFATVYGNAQRDLAELSRLNSLVRAARNGFETTSNGAGGIRAINAAHSNFLNGLTRVLSYKLVSDGPYDAKSIFDNANATATDEIRYSAITELDRLRNEYVERAIPVPAPSEFTQTKSSTKFSFQQLNTGDYAWAVLKDVLLLNIDAIANDMEGKGYPVQLNSVYRNPLRSSGLSQHQYGYAVDIQVFDFNGSGGARDEKDWKLLKAITDTHGPAYTEPVNESGVGHIHVDWRGMGSVFA
;
A
#
# COMPACT_ATOMS: atom_id res chain seq x y z
N MET A 1 5.75 -18.64 -13.56
CA MET A 1 7.22 -18.60 -13.41
C MET A 1 7.50 -18.79 -11.93
N PHE A 2 7.99 -19.97 -11.57
CA PHE A 2 8.29 -20.34 -10.18
C PHE A 2 9.61 -19.69 -9.78
N TRP A 3 9.74 -19.29 -8.52
CA TRP A 3 11.02 -18.87 -7.94
C TRP A 3 11.90 -20.12 -7.88
N GLU A 4 12.89 -20.23 -8.77
CA GLU A 4 13.67 -21.47 -8.92
C GLU A 4 14.72 -21.68 -7.81
N HIS A 5 14.97 -20.67 -6.98
CA HIS A 5 15.91 -20.78 -5.88
C HIS A 5 15.35 -20.19 -4.58
N GLU A 6 15.29 -21.03 -3.54
CA GLU A 6 14.88 -20.67 -2.17
C GLU A 6 15.73 -19.51 -1.60
N GLU A 7 16.98 -19.40 -2.07
CA GLU A 7 17.91 -18.33 -1.70
C GLU A 7 17.45 -16.94 -2.17
N ASP A 8 16.78 -16.83 -3.33
CA ASP A 8 16.27 -15.56 -3.86
C ASP A 8 15.06 -15.04 -3.07
N LEU A 9 14.22 -15.96 -2.58
CA LEU A 9 13.08 -15.63 -1.71
C LEU A 9 13.56 -15.15 -0.34
N VAL A 10 14.57 -15.82 0.23
CA VAL A 10 15.18 -15.41 1.51
C VAL A 10 15.86 -14.05 1.38
N ALA A 11 16.63 -13.82 0.30
CA ALA A 11 17.27 -12.52 0.05
C ALA A 11 16.23 -11.39 -0.11
N PHE A 12 15.14 -11.63 -0.83
CA PHE A 12 14.04 -10.68 -0.97
C PHE A 12 13.34 -10.38 0.36
N LEU A 13 13.07 -11.40 1.18
CA LEU A 13 12.45 -11.23 2.49
C LEU A 13 13.36 -10.48 3.47
N SER A 14 14.67 -10.76 3.48
CA SER A 14 15.64 -10.01 4.29
C SER A 14 15.80 -8.56 3.84
N MET A 15 15.76 -8.27 2.53
CA MET A 15 15.74 -6.88 2.02
C MET A 15 14.45 -6.14 2.44
N LYS A 16 13.30 -6.83 2.43
CA LYS A 16 12.02 -6.29 2.88
C LYS A 16 12.03 -5.97 4.37
N GLU A 17 12.55 -6.86 5.20
CA GLU A 17 12.68 -6.65 6.64
C GLU A 17 13.60 -5.46 6.96
N ALA A 18 14.76 -5.38 6.28
CA ALA A 18 15.68 -4.25 6.41
C ALA A 18 15.05 -2.91 5.96
N ALA A 19 14.24 -2.92 4.90
CA ALA A 19 13.54 -1.73 4.42
C ALA A 19 12.43 -1.27 5.38
N ILE A 20 11.72 -2.21 6.00
CA ILE A 20 10.72 -1.93 7.05
C ILE A 20 11.43 -1.33 8.27
N THR A 21 12.48 -1.98 8.79
CA THR A 21 13.26 -1.49 9.93
C THR A 21 13.82 -0.09 9.69
N LYS A 22 14.37 0.16 8.49
CA LYS A 22 14.89 1.48 8.11
C LYS A 22 13.80 2.55 8.06
N SER A 23 12.64 2.22 7.48
CA SER A 23 11.49 3.13 7.41
C SER A 23 10.91 3.45 8.80
N THR A 24 10.84 2.46 9.69
CA THR A 24 10.41 2.66 11.08
C THR A 24 11.41 3.54 11.85
N SER A 25 12.72 3.37 11.63
CA SER A 25 13.74 4.22 12.25
C SER A 25 13.67 5.68 11.78
N LEU A 26 13.42 5.91 10.49
CA LEU A 26 13.25 7.24 9.90
C LEU A 26 11.98 7.93 10.42
N LEU A 27 10.88 7.20 10.60
CA LEU A 27 9.65 7.72 11.23
C LEU A 27 9.87 8.11 12.69
N TYR A 28 10.69 7.33 13.43
CA TYR A 28 11.04 7.63 14.82
C TYR A 28 11.96 8.85 14.93
N GLU A 29 12.91 9.01 14.01
CA GLU A 29 13.77 10.19 13.90
C GLU A 29 13.00 11.44 13.51
N TRP A 30 12.10 11.33 12.52
CA TRP A 30 11.23 12.42 12.10
C TRP A 30 10.27 12.86 13.20
N GLY A 31 9.68 11.92 13.94
CA GLY A 31 8.85 12.23 15.11
C GLY A 31 9.62 12.94 16.23
N ARG A 32 10.89 12.55 16.46
CA ARG A 32 11.79 13.25 17.40
C ARG A 32 12.08 14.68 16.95
N GLU A 33 12.32 14.88 15.65
CA GLU A 33 12.69 16.18 15.11
C GLU A 33 11.50 17.16 15.11
N ILE A 34 10.28 16.68 14.83
CA ILE A 34 9.05 17.45 15.03
C ILE A 34 8.87 17.81 16.51
N GLY A 35 9.11 16.86 17.42
CA GLY A 35 9.05 17.13 18.86
C GLY A 35 9.99 18.28 19.28
N LYS A 36 11.21 18.31 18.74
CA LYS A 36 12.17 19.41 18.98
C LYS A 36 11.73 20.73 18.36
N GLN A 37 11.19 20.71 17.14
CA GLN A 37 10.69 21.91 16.47
C GLN A 37 9.48 22.53 17.17
N MET A 38 8.60 21.70 17.76
CA MET A 38 7.47 22.18 18.56
C MET A 38 7.93 22.76 19.91
N GLN A 39 9.01 22.22 20.49
CA GLN A 39 9.61 22.74 21.72
C GLN A 39 10.34 24.09 21.51
N LEU A 40 10.86 24.33 20.29
CA LEU A 40 11.51 25.59 19.91
C LEU A 40 10.55 26.72 19.49
N ARG A 41 9.24 26.45 19.32
CA ARG A 41 8.21 27.45 18.97
C ARG A 41 7.37 27.91 20.17
N GLY A 42 7.79 27.59 21.39
CA GLY A 42 7.12 27.99 22.63
C GLY A 42 7.35 29.45 23.06
N GLU A 43 8.12 30.25 22.33
CA GLU A 43 8.32 31.67 22.61
C GLU A 43 8.15 32.49 21.32
N GLN A 44 7.33 33.54 21.42
CA GLN A 44 7.01 34.55 20.40
C GLN A 44 6.05 34.11 19.29
N HIS A 45 4.80 34.57 19.37
CA HIS A 45 4.31 35.57 18.42
C HIS A 45 2.97 36.17 18.83
N ASP A 46 2.97 37.49 18.79
CA ASP A 46 1.87 38.40 19.02
C ASP A 46 1.01 38.56 17.74
N SER A 47 -0.27 38.82 17.95
CA SER A 47 -1.25 39.45 17.04
C SER A 47 -1.69 38.76 15.74
N GLY A 48 -3.01 38.58 15.62
CA GLY A 48 -3.71 38.71 14.34
C GLY A 48 -4.93 37.82 14.14
N LEU A 49 -6.12 38.43 14.32
CA LEU A 49 -7.44 37.99 13.85
C LEU A 49 -8.16 36.91 14.69
N PHE A 50 -8.97 37.36 15.66
CA PHE A 50 -10.44 37.31 15.64
C PHE A 50 -10.98 37.74 17.03
N GLY A 51 -11.82 38.78 17.04
CA GLY A 51 -12.82 39.08 18.09
C GLY A 51 -12.32 39.46 19.49
N GLU A 52 -12.35 40.76 19.80
CA GLU A 52 -12.40 41.24 21.19
C GLU A 52 -13.52 40.54 21.97
N VAL A 53 -13.16 39.91 23.10
CA VAL A 53 -14.06 39.80 24.25
C VAL A 53 -13.29 40.35 25.45
N LYS A 54 -13.74 41.50 25.94
CA LYS A 54 -13.21 42.13 27.15
C LYS A 54 -13.40 41.20 28.36
N PRO A 55 -12.46 41.16 29.32
CA PRO A 55 -12.65 40.43 30.55
C PRO A 55 -13.76 41.09 31.38
N ALA A 56 -14.87 40.37 31.60
CA ALA A 56 -15.78 40.69 32.67
C ALA A 56 -15.09 40.32 33.99
N ILE A 57 -14.65 41.34 34.71
CA ILE A 57 -14.28 41.22 36.12
C ILE A 57 -15.58 40.86 36.86
N PHE A 58 -15.66 39.63 37.37
CA PHE A 58 -16.65 39.26 38.38
C PHE A 58 -15.95 39.09 39.72
N ASP A 59 -16.22 40.07 40.59
CA ASP A 59 -16.02 39.99 42.03
C ASP A 59 -17.00 38.96 42.61
N VAL A 60 -16.49 37.99 43.37
CA VAL A 60 -17.33 37.09 44.17
C VAL A 60 -16.84 37.13 45.62
N ARG A 61 -17.31 38.15 46.34
CA ARG A 61 -17.53 38.04 47.78
C ARG A 61 -18.74 37.14 48.03
N SER A 62 -18.55 36.14 48.88
CA SER A 62 -19.56 35.33 49.59
C SER A 62 -20.61 34.54 48.76
N GLY A 63 -20.58 33.21 48.91
CA GLY A 63 -21.74 32.32 48.66
C GLY A 63 -21.79 31.64 47.29
N GLY A 64 -20.90 30.67 47.04
CA GLY A 64 -20.84 29.94 45.78
C GLY A 64 -21.90 28.84 45.64
N LYS A 65 -22.73 28.93 44.60
CA LYS A 65 -23.23 27.76 43.86
C LYS A 65 -22.24 27.48 42.73
N ALA A 66 -21.75 26.25 42.61
CA ALA A 66 -20.98 25.82 41.46
C ALA A 66 -21.94 25.43 40.32
N GLU A 67 -22.00 26.24 39.26
CA GLU A 67 -22.51 25.79 37.96
C GLU A 67 -21.33 25.24 37.15
N VAL A 68 -21.43 23.96 36.77
CA VAL A 68 -20.50 23.31 35.85
C VAL A 68 -21.04 23.51 34.44
N THR A 69 -20.47 24.45 33.70
CA THR A 69 -20.73 24.59 32.27
C THR A 69 -19.73 23.73 31.51
N ALA A 70 -20.20 22.64 30.91
CA ALA A 70 -19.41 21.78 30.05
C ALA A 70 -19.12 22.49 28.71
N GLY A 71 -17.90 23.00 28.57
CA GLY A 71 -17.34 23.48 27.30
C GLY A 71 -16.43 22.44 26.68
N LEU A 72 -16.92 21.73 25.67
CA LEU A 72 -16.13 20.88 24.77
C LEU A 72 -15.29 21.76 23.85
N PHE A 73 -14.00 21.96 24.16
CA PHE A 73 -13.00 22.39 23.17
C PHE A 73 -11.60 21.86 23.51
N GLY A 74 -11.06 21.05 22.58
CA GLY A 74 -9.68 21.08 22.08
C GLY A 74 -8.50 20.96 23.05
N ASP A 75 -7.76 19.86 22.91
CA ASP A 75 -6.30 19.79 22.89
C ASP A 75 -5.52 20.70 23.85
N SER A 76 -5.32 20.25 25.09
CA SER A 76 -4.02 20.21 25.75
C SER A 76 -4.19 19.76 27.20
N THR A 77 -3.49 18.70 27.57
CA THR A 77 -3.25 18.34 28.96
C THR A 77 -2.45 19.47 29.61
N ARG A 78 -3.10 20.27 30.46
CA ARG A 78 -2.41 21.11 31.46
C ARG A 78 -2.70 20.56 32.84
N SER A 79 -1.62 20.22 33.54
CA SER A 79 -1.62 19.85 34.94
C SER A 79 -2.22 21.00 35.77
N PHE A 80 -3.21 20.71 36.60
CA PHE A 80 -3.69 21.65 37.60
C PHE A 80 -2.71 21.63 38.79
N PHE A 81 -2.11 22.79 39.11
CA PHE A 81 -1.53 23.01 40.42
C PHE A 81 -2.66 23.42 41.37
N ILE A 82 -2.90 22.64 42.42
CA ILE A 82 -3.73 23.07 43.53
C ILE A 82 -2.92 24.14 44.29
N HIS A 83 -3.27 25.41 44.11
CA HIS A 83 -2.82 26.44 45.02
C HIS A 83 -3.59 26.28 46.34
N ARG A 84 -2.87 25.91 47.40
CA ARG A 84 -3.39 25.87 48.77
C ARG A 84 -3.62 27.32 49.21
N VAL A 85 -4.87 27.78 49.17
CA VAL A 85 -5.28 28.99 49.89
C VAL A 85 -5.58 28.54 51.31
N GLU A 86 -4.74 28.90 52.27
CA GLU A 86 -5.06 28.74 53.68
C GLU A 86 -6.14 29.76 54.07
N PRO A 87 -7.32 29.33 54.55
CA PRO A 87 -8.21 30.24 55.25
C PRO A 87 -7.68 30.38 56.68
N SER A 88 -7.25 31.60 57.01
CA SER A 88 -6.99 32.01 58.38
C SER A 88 -8.30 32.03 59.17
N VAL A 89 -8.64 30.92 59.80
CA VAL A 89 -9.59 30.89 60.92
C VAL A 89 -8.90 30.11 62.04
N GLN A 90 -8.54 30.82 63.12
CA GLN A 90 -7.94 30.20 64.29
C GLN A 90 -8.92 29.18 64.87
N CYS A 91 -8.63 27.91 64.67
CA CYS A 91 -9.25 26.82 65.40
C CYS A 91 -8.89 26.96 66.88
N SER A 92 -9.85 26.69 67.78
CA SER A 92 -9.48 26.47 69.18
C SER A 92 -8.54 25.27 69.27
N ALA A 93 -7.68 25.21 70.29
CA ALA A 93 -6.73 24.10 70.46
C ALA A 93 -7.43 22.73 70.49
N ALA A 94 -8.69 22.66 70.94
CA ALA A 94 -9.51 21.45 70.91
C ALA A 94 -9.95 21.08 69.48
N GLN A 95 -10.35 22.06 68.67
CA GLN A 95 -10.71 21.84 67.27
C GLN A 95 -9.50 21.45 66.42
N ASP A 96 -8.33 22.04 66.68
CA ASP A 96 -7.07 21.71 66.01
C ASP A 96 -6.60 20.27 66.36
N ALA A 97 -6.83 19.82 67.59
CA ALA A 97 -6.53 18.44 68.00
C ALA A 97 -7.45 17.41 67.31
N VAL A 98 -8.76 17.71 67.20
CA VAL A 98 -9.72 16.85 66.48
C VAL A 98 -9.41 16.82 64.99
N ASN A 99 -9.10 17.97 64.39
CA ASN A 99 -8.71 18.05 62.98
C ASN A 99 -7.41 17.28 62.70
N LYS A 100 -6.41 17.36 63.60
CA LYS A 100 -5.17 16.58 63.50
C LYS A 100 -5.41 15.08 63.63
N GLN A 101 -6.32 14.64 64.50
CA GLN A 101 -6.72 13.23 64.59
C GLN A 101 -7.46 12.76 63.33
N ALA A 102 -8.37 13.56 62.78
CA ALA A 102 -9.08 13.25 61.54
C ALA A 102 -8.12 13.18 60.35
N ILE A 103 -7.21 14.15 60.20
CA ILE A 103 -6.18 14.16 59.15
C ILE A 103 -5.25 12.95 59.29
N SER A 104 -4.79 12.62 60.51
CA SER A 104 -3.96 11.44 60.74
C SER A 104 -4.70 10.13 60.43
N TYR A 105 -6.01 10.07 60.66
CA TYR A 105 -6.84 8.93 60.28
C TYR A 105 -6.98 8.85 58.75
N PHE A 106 -7.23 9.97 58.07
CA PHE A 106 -7.31 10.02 56.61
C PHE A 106 -5.98 9.76 55.90
N ASP A 107 -4.84 10.16 56.48
CA ASP A 107 -3.51 9.79 55.97
C ASP A 107 -3.25 8.30 56.12
N GLN A 108 -3.65 7.68 57.24
CA GLN A 108 -3.56 6.23 57.43
C GLN A 108 -4.47 5.45 56.47
N GLN A 109 -5.68 5.95 56.19
CA GLN A 109 -6.56 5.34 55.19
C GLN A 109 -6.12 5.66 53.75
N GLY A 110 -5.53 6.83 53.51
CA GLY A 110 -4.95 7.23 52.23
C GLY A 110 -3.77 6.35 51.83
N GLN A 111 -2.92 5.97 52.79
CA GLN A 111 -1.86 4.98 52.57
C GLN A 111 -2.43 3.58 52.26
N ARG A 112 -3.57 3.20 52.86
CA ARG A 112 -4.28 1.96 52.48
C ARG A 112 -4.89 2.03 51.07
N LEU A 113 -5.39 3.20 50.65
CA LEU A 113 -5.90 3.44 49.31
C LEU A 113 -4.80 3.40 48.24
N VAL A 114 -3.58 3.86 48.56
CA VAL A 114 -2.41 3.69 47.69
C VAL A 114 -2.07 2.21 47.52
N VAL A 115 -2.12 1.39 48.57
CA VAL A 115 -1.90 -0.06 48.49
C VAL A 115 -2.98 -0.77 47.67
N ILE A 116 -4.24 -0.35 47.79
CA ILE A 116 -5.36 -0.88 46.98
C ILE A 116 -5.23 -0.46 45.52
N ARG A 117 -4.90 0.81 45.23
CA ARG A 117 -4.65 1.30 43.87
C ARG A 117 -3.47 0.59 43.22
N ASP A 118 -2.39 0.36 43.97
CA ASP A 118 -1.21 -0.33 43.46
C ASP A 118 -1.49 -1.84 43.27
N HIS A 119 -2.40 -2.44 44.07
CA HIS A 119 -2.97 -3.77 43.80
C HIS A 119 -3.89 -3.78 42.58
N MET A 120 -4.69 -2.74 42.36
CA MET A 120 -5.55 -2.59 41.17
C MET A 120 -4.74 -2.43 39.88
N ALA A 121 -3.59 -1.75 39.94
CA ALA A 121 -2.67 -1.61 38.81
C ALA A 121 -1.93 -2.93 38.48
N ALA A 122 -1.79 -3.83 39.45
CA ALA A 122 -1.21 -5.17 39.27
C ALA A 122 -2.22 -6.21 38.73
N TYR A 123 -3.52 -5.97 38.87
CA TYR A 123 -4.61 -6.84 38.40
C TYR A 123 -5.02 -6.50 36.96
N ASN A 124 -4.12 -6.70 36.00
CA ASN A 124 -4.39 -6.53 34.57
C ASN A 124 -4.74 -7.85 33.86
N ASP A 125 -5.27 -8.85 34.58
CA ASP A 125 -5.63 -10.16 34.02
C ASP A 125 -7.15 -10.41 34.00
N LYS A 126 -7.63 -10.92 32.88
CA LYS A 126 -8.97 -10.71 32.29
C LYS A 126 -10.07 -11.68 32.75
N THR A 127 -9.91 -12.49 33.80
CA THR A 127 -10.87 -13.62 34.00
C THR A 127 -11.29 -13.97 35.42
N THR A 128 -10.79 -13.32 36.47
CA THR A 128 -11.21 -13.66 37.86
C THR A 128 -12.15 -12.63 38.46
N ASP A 129 -13.43 -12.94 38.29
CA ASP A 129 -14.51 -12.84 39.26
C ASP A 129 -14.91 -11.44 39.75
N MET A 130 -15.79 -10.83 38.97
CA MET A 130 -16.57 -9.66 39.39
C MET A 130 -17.33 -9.89 40.72
N SER A 131 -17.54 -11.14 41.15
CA SER A 131 -18.13 -11.44 42.46
C SER A 131 -17.14 -11.21 43.62
N ASN A 132 -15.82 -11.42 43.42
CA ASN A 132 -14.81 -11.03 44.41
C ASN A 132 -14.61 -9.51 44.45
N TYR A 133 -14.74 -8.83 43.31
CA TYR A 133 -14.78 -7.36 43.26
C TYR A 133 -16.01 -6.81 44.01
N LYS A 134 -17.17 -7.43 43.81
CA LYS A 134 -18.39 -7.11 44.55
C LYS A 134 -18.24 -7.40 46.05
N VAL A 135 -17.59 -8.50 46.44
CA VAL A 135 -17.32 -8.80 47.86
C VAL A 135 -16.37 -7.78 48.49
N LEU A 136 -15.32 -7.34 47.80
CA LEU A 136 -14.42 -6.28 48.30
C LEU A 136 -15.09 -4.91 48.39
N VAL A 137 -15.96 -4.57 47.42
CA VAL A 137 -16.77 -3.35 47.45
C VAL A 137 -17.88 -3.43 48.50
N ASP A 138 -18.50 -4.60 48.70
CA ASP A 138 -19.52 -4.83 49.73
C ASP A 138 -18.88 -4.91 51.14
N ASP A 139 -17.63 -5.37 51.25
CA ASP A 139 -16.82 -5.35 52.47
C ASP A 139 -16.35 -3.91 52.81
N TYR A 140 -15.90 -3.15 51.81
CA TYR A 140 -15.66 -1.71 51.94
C TYR A 140 -16.94 -0.96 52.32
N ASN A 141 -18.07 -1.25 51.68
CA ASN A 141 -19.35 -0.63 51.99
C ASN A 141 -19.85 -1.04 53.37
N SER A 142 -19.67 -2.27 53.83
CA SER A 142 -20.07 -2.68 55.19
C SER A 142 -19.18 -2.09 56.28
N HIS A 143 -17.89 -1.85 56.02
CA HIS A 143 -16.97 -1.28 57.02
C HIS A 143 -16.87 0.26 56.97
N VAL A 144 -17.17 0.88 55.83
CA VAL A 144 -17.15 2.35 55.67
C VAL A 144 -18.55 2.95 55.76
N ILE A 145 -19.61 2.26 55.34
CA ILE A 145 -20.97 2.82 55.40
C ILE A 145 -21.62 2.62 56.77
N ASP A 146 -21.24 1.61 57.56
CA ASP A 146 -21.91 1.39 58.85
C ASP A 146 -21.53 2.40 59.96
N PRO A 147 -20.31 2.96 60.02
CA PRO A 147 -20.08 4.14 60.83
C PRO A 147 -20.75 5.39 60.23
N VAL A 148 -20.84 5.49 58.90
CA VAL A 148 -21.38 6.69 58.21
C VAL A 148 -22.92 6.74 58.27
N ARG A 149 -23.62 5.64 58.53
CA ARG A 149 -25.06 5.66 58.85
C ARG A 149 -25.37 6.38 60.17
N TYR A 150 -24.39 6.55 61.06
CA TYR A 150 -24.52 7.32 62.30
C TYR A 150 -24.06 8.78 62.22
N TYR A 151 -23.46 9.22 61.10
CA TYR A 151 -23.05 10.63 60.90
C TYR A 151 -23.94 11.37 59.90
N ARG A 152 -25.26 11.14 59.98
CA ARG A 152 -26.26 11.84 59.15
C ARG A 152 -26.57 13.28 59.57
N CYS A 153 -25.82 13.87 60.48
CA CYS A 153 -26.06 15.22 60.97
C CYS A 153 -24.83 16.14 60.98
N ASP A 154 -23.85 15.94 60.08
CA ASP A 154 -22.82 16.95 59.86
C ASP A 154 -22.89 17.53 58.43
N PRO A 155 -23.47 18.73 58.27
CA PRO A 155 -23.52 19.45 56.99
C PRO A 155 -22.14 19.73 56.35
N SER A 156 -21.03 19.57 57.10
CA SER A 156 -19.67 19.89 56.64
C SER A 156 -19.03 18.82 55.74
N LEU A 157 -19.59 17.59 55.66
CA LEU A 157 -19.07 16.51 54.80
C LEU A 157 -19.79 16.39 53.45
N ALA A 158 -20.93 17.07 53.27
CA ALA A 158 -21.65 17.12 51.99
C ALA A 158 -20.77 17.61 50.81
N PRO A 159 -19.90 18.63 50.97
CA PRO A 159 -19.01 19.07 49.89
C PRO A 159 -18.02 17.98 49.43
N LEU A 160 -17.59 17.09 50.33
CA LEU A 160 -16.64 16.01 50.03
C LEU A 160 -17.31 14.86 49.28
N GLN A 161 -18.53 14.49 49.65
CA GLN A 161 -19.35 13.55 48.89
C GLN A 161 -19.71 14.10 47.50
N ILE A 162 -20.04 15.40 47.40
CA ILE A 162 -20.29 16.07 46.12
C ILE A 162 -19.02 16.07 45.26
N ALA A 163 -17.85 16.36 45.84
CA ALA A 163 -16.57 16.33 45.12
C ALA A 163 -16.18 14.91 44.67
N TYR A 164 -16.41 13.89 45.50
CA TYR A 164 -16.17 12.48 45.15
C TYR A 164 -17.08 12.01 44.02
N ASN A 165 -18.39 12.28 44.10
CA ASN A 165 -19.34 11.95 43.04
C ASN A 165 -19.03 12.72 41.74
N ALA A 166 -18.66 14.01 41.84
CA ALA A 166 -18.25 14.80 40.67
C ALA A 166 -16.95 14.29 40.04
N TRP A 167 -15.99 13.82 40.84
CA TRP A 167 -14.77 13.16 40.33
C TRP A 167 -15.08 11.83 39.64
N TRP A 168 -15.97 11.03 40.23
CA TRP A 168 -16.43 9.77 39.64
C TRP A 168 -17.15 10.02 38.30
N ASP A 169 -18.12 10.93 38.27
CA ASP A 169 -18.85 11.31 37.05
C ASP A 169 -17.92 11.88 35.98
N ALA A 170 -16.94 12.72 36.36
CA ALA A 170 -15.93 13.22 35.44
C ALA A 170 -15.01 12.11 34.91
N SER A 171 -14.70 11.10 35.74
CA SER A 171 -13.90 9.94 35.34
C SER A 171 -14.67 9.00 34.40
N ASP A 172 -15.96 8.77 34.65
CA ASP A 172 -16.85 7.99 33.78
C ASP A 172 -17.05 8.70 32.43
N GLN A 173 -17.26 10.01 32.43
CA GLN A 173 -17.34 10.81 31.22
C GLN A 173 -16.02 10.80 30.43
N ALA A 174 -14.87 10.93 31.10
CA ALA A 174 -13.55 10.85 30.47
C ALA A 174 -13.28 9.47 29.86
N TYR A 175 -13.66 8.40 30.57
CA TYR A 175 -13.57 7.02 30.10
C TYR A 175 -14.48 6.77 28.89
N ALA A 176 -15.74 7.22 28.95
CA ALA A 176 -16.69 7.11 27.84
C ALA A 176 -16.21 7.90 26.60
N ALA A 177 -15.69 9.12 26.78
CA ALA A 177 -15.13 9.93 25.71
C ALA A 177 -13.91 9.25 25.05
N THR A 178 -13.02 8.68 25.86
CA THR A 178 -11.86 7.95 25.38
C THR A 178 -12.26 6.68 24.62
N ARG A 179 -13.22 5.90 25.14
CA ARG A 179 -13.77 4.72 24.44
C ARG A 179 -14.43 5.11 23.11
N SER A 180 -15.19 6.20 23.09
CA SER A 180 -15.81 6.74 21.86
C SER A 180 -14.74 7.13 20.83
N GLY A 181 -13.68 7.83 21.26
CA GLY A 181 -12.55 8.18 20.41
C GLY A 181 -11.87 6.95 19.80
N PHE A 182 -11.61 5.91 20.60
CA PHE A 182 -11.07 4.64 20.09
C PHE A 182 -12.01 3.96 19.09
N ALA A 183 -13.32 3.93 19.38
CA ALA A 183 -14.31 3.38 18.46
C ALA A 183 -14.33 4.12 17.11
N THR A 184 -14.23 5.46 17.14
CA THR A 184 -14.13 6.28 15.93
C THR A 184 -12.87 5.97 15.13
N VAL A 185 -11.70 5.94 15.77
CA VAL A 185 -10.42 5.63 15.08
C VAL A 185 -10.45 4.22 14.48
N TYR A 186 -10.94 3.24 15.24
CA TYR A 186 -11.09 1.87 14.74
C TYR A 186 -12.05 1.79 13.55
N GLY A 187 -13.21 2.45 13.62
CA GLY A 187 -14.16 2.52 12.52
C GLY A 187 -13.59 3.21 11.27
N ASN A 188 -12.73 4.23 11.44
CA ASN A 188 -12.02 4.87 10.33
C ASN A 188 -11.02 3.88 9.69
N ALA A 189 -10.24 3.16 10.50
CA ALA A 189 -9.29 2.17 10.03
C ALA A 189 -9.96 1.04 9.24
N GLN A 190 -11.13 0.56 9.68
CA GLN A 190 -11.92 -0.42 8.94
C GLN A 190 -12.39 0.11 7.58
N ARG A 191 -12.82 1.38 7.50
CA ARG A 191 -13.22 2.00 6.22
C ARG A 191 -12.03 2.16 5.28
N ASP A 192 -10.87 2.57 5.77
CA ASP A 192 -9.67 2.68 4.96
C ASP A 192 -9.15 1.31 4.50
N LEU A 193 -9.30 0.26 5.32
CA LEU A 193 -9.00 -1.11 4.91
C LEU A 193 -9.94 -1.60 3.80
N ALA A 194 -11.23 -1.29 3.88
CA ALA A 194 -12.17 -1.60 2.80
C ALA A 194 -11.83 -0.85 1.50
N GLU A 195 -11.45 0.43 1.62
CA GLU A 195 -10.96 1.22 0.49
C GLU A 195 -9.68 0.65 -0.10
N LEU A 196 -8.75 0.16 0.72
CA LEU A 196 -7.52 -0.49 0.26
C LEU A 196 -7.82 -1.74 -0.61
N SER A 197 -8.79 -2.56 -0.20
CA SER A 197 -9.25 -3.71 -0.98
C SER A 197 -9.88 -3.30 -2.32
N ARG A 198 -10.64 -2.18 -2.33
CA ARG A 198 -11.18 -1.59 -3.57
C ARG A 198 -10.06 -1.10 -4.49
N LEU A 199 -9.04 -0.44 -3.96
CA LEU A 199 -7.88 0.03 -4.71
C LEU A 199 -7.08 -1.14 -5.32
N ASN A 200 -6.89 -2.24 -4.58
CA ASN A 200 -6.28 -3.46 -5.13
C ASN A 200 -7.11 -4.04 -6.29
N SER A 201 -8.44 -4.02 -6.19
CA SER A 201 -9.32 -4.43 -7.30
C SER A 201 -9.13 -3.56 -8.56
N LEU A 202 -8.80 -2.28 -8.41
CA LEU A 202 -8.47 -1.41 -9.55
C LEU A 202 -7.13 -1.77 -10.19
N VAL A 203 -6.11 -2.14 -9.41
CA VAL A 203 -4.83 -2.65 -9.95
C VAL A 203 -5.07 -3.92 -10.76
N ARG A 204 -5.84 -4.87 -10.21
CA ARG A 204 -6.24 -6.11 -10.90
C ARG A 204 -7.00 -5.83 -12.20
N ALA A 205 -7.93 -4.87 -12.17
CA ALA A 205 -8.69 -4.48 -13.36
C ALA A 205 -7.79 -3.83 -14.43
N ALA A 206 -6.86 -2.95 -14.04
CA ALA A 206 -5.89 -2.35 -14.96
C ALA A 206 -4.98 -3.42 -15.59
N ARG A 207 -4.48 -4.36 -14.79
CA ARG A 207 -3.69 -5.51 -15.27
C ARG A 207 -4.48 -6.36 -16.27
N ASN A 208 -5.69 -6.76 -15.91
CA ASN A 208 -6.56 -7.56 -16.77
C ASN A 208 -6.88 -6.82 -18.08
N GLY A 209 -7.15 -5.51 -18.01
CA GLY A 209 -7.35 -4.69 -19.20
C GLY A 209 -6.14 -4.69 -20.13
N PHE A 210 -4.94 -4.51 -19.57
CA PHE A 210 -3.70 -4.56 -20.34
C PHE A 210 -3.45 -5.93 -21.00
N GLU A 211 -3.78 -7.02 -20.33
CA GLU A 211 -3.56 -8.38 -20.84
C GLU A 211 -4.58 -8.83 -21.88
N THR A 212 -5.84 -8.41 -21.74
CA THR A 212 -6.97 -8.97 -22.51
C THR A 212 -7.42 -8.11 -23.68
N THR A 213 -7.04 -6.83 -23.73
CA THR A 213 -7.49 -5.92 -24.80
C THR A 213 -6.45 -5.76 -25.90
N SER A 214 -6.91 -5.67 -27.15
CA SER A 214 -6.05 -5.48 -28.33
C SER A 214 -5.46 -4.07 -28.45
N ASN A 215 -5.90 -3.11 -27.64
CA ASN A 215 -5.30 -1.78 -27.54
C ASN A 215 -4.48 -1.59 -26.25
N GLY A 216 -4.38 -2.65 -25.42
CA GLY A 216 -3.68 -2.66 -24.14
C GLY A 216 -4.25 -1.74 -23.05
N ALA A 217 -5.48 -1.22 -23.18
CA ALA A 217 -6.22 -0.43 -22.17
C ALA A 217 -5.35 0.45 -21.23
N GLY A 218 -4.57 1.37 -21.80
CA GLY A 218 -3.75 2.34 -21.06
C GLY A 218 -2.33 1.89 -20.72
N GLY A 219 -1.98 0.63 -21.03
CA GLY A 219 -0.63 0.09 -20.93
C GLY A 219 -0.09 0.03 -19.50
N ILE A 220 1.23 0.05 -19.38
CA ILE A 220 1.94 0.10 -18.10
C ILE A 220 1.56 1.36 -17.30
N ARG A 221 1.23 2.47 -17.98
CA ARG A 221 0.82 3.72 -17.30
C ARG A 221 -0.44 3.54 -16.45
N ALA A 222 -1.43 2.78 -16.93
CA ALA A 222 -2.66 2.52 -16.17
C ALA A 222 -2.38 1.68 -14.91
N ILE A 223 -1.52 0.65 -15.04
CA ILE A 223 -1.09 -0.18 -13.91
C ILE A 223 -0.36 0.68 -12.87
N ASN A 224 0.61 1.50 -13.30
CA ASN A 224 1.36 2.38 -12.41
C ASN A 224 0.49 3.42 -11.70
N ALA A 225 -0.52 3.97 -12.39
CA ALA A 225 -1.46 4.90 -11.78
C ALA A 225 -2.33 4.22 -10.70
N ALA A 226 -2.83 3.01 -10.97
CA ALA A 226 -3.59 2.23 -10.00
C ALA A 226 -2.72 1.83 -8.79
N HIS A 227 -1.49 1.37 -9.03
CA HIS A 227 -0.51 1.03 -7.99
C HIS A 227 -0.20 2.24 -7.10
N SER A 228 0.01 3.42 -7.68
CA SER A 228 0.27 4.64 -6.91
C SER A 228 -0.91 5.00 -5.99
N ASN A 229 -2.15 4.86 -6.47
CA ASN A 229 -3.34 5.05 -5.64
C ASN A 229 -3.42 4.03 -4.50
N PHE A 230 -3.06 2.77 -4.79
CA PHE A 230 -2.98 1.71 -3.77
C PHE A 230 -1.97 2.04 -2.67
N LEU A 231 -0.75 2.47 -3.01
CA LEU A 231 0.29 2.84 -2.04
C LEU A 231 -0.15 4.00 -1.13
N ASN A 232 -0.87 4.98 -1.68
CA ASN A 232 -1.45 6.07 -0.91
C ASN A 232 -2.51 5.56 0.09
N GLY A 233 -3.34 4.60 -0.33
CA GLY A 233 -4.29 3.92 0.55
C GLY A 233 -3.61 3.12 1.67
N LEU A 234 -2.58 2.36 1.31
CA LEU A 234 -1.82 1.54 2.26
C LEU A 234 -1.16 2.42 3.33
N THR A 235 -0.57 3.54 2.92
CA THR A 235 0.03 4.51 3.84
C THR A 235 -0.99 5.05 4.86
N ARG A 236 -2.24 5.33 4.44
CA ARG A 236 -3.30 5.74 5.39
C ARG A 236 -3.60 4.64 6.40
N VAL A 237 -3.77 3.39 5.95
CA VAL A 237 -4.05 2.25 6.86
C VAL A 237 -2.90 2.01 7.83
N LEU A 238 -1.66 2.10 7.37
CA LEU A 238 -0.48 1.89 8.22
C LEU A 238 -0.21 3.09 9.17
N SER A 239 -0.77 4.27 8.90
CA SER A 239 -0.63 5.44 9.79
C SER A 239 -1.44 5.30 11.08
N TYR A 240 -2.42 4.41 11.14
CA TYR A 240 -3.18 4.15 12.36
C TYR A 240 -2.28 3.50 13.40
N LYS A 241 -1.78 4.27 14.36
CA LYS A 241 -1.05 3.73 15.51
C LYS A 241 -2.06 3.21 16.55
N LEU A 242 -2.70 2.09 16.22
CA LEU A 242 -3.60 1.41 17.16
C LEU A 242 -2.77 0.68 18.21
N VAL A 243 -3.06 0.93 19.48
CA VAL A 243 -2.47 0.19 20.60
C VAL A 243 -2.99 -1.25 20.51
N SER A 244 -2.08 -2.21 20.28
CA SER A 244 -2.38 -3.61 19.95
C SER A 244 -3.18 -4.36 21.01
N ASP A 245 -3.29 -3.81 22.23
CA ASP A 245 -3.76 -4.54 23.41
C ASP A 245 -5.14 -4.07 23.90
N GLY A 246 -5.82 -3.21 23.11
CA GLY A 246 -7.17 -2.71 23.41
C GLY A 246 -8.29 -3.71 23.10
N PRO A 247 -9.56 -3.36 23.40
CA PRO A 247 -10.73 -4.19 23.05
C PRO A 247 -11.02 -4.29 21.54
N TYR A 248 -10.21 -3.64 20.72
CA TYR A 248 -10.34 -3.59 19.28
C TYR A 248 -9.20 -4.39 18.65
N ASP A 249 -9.55 -5.31 17.74
CA ASP A 249 -8.60 -6.17 17.04
C ASP A 249 -7.85 -5.38 15.96
N ALA A 250 -6.89 -4.57 16.41
CA ALA A 250 -6.00 -3.81 15.54
C ALA A 250 -5.08 -4.73 14.73
N LYS A 251 -4.71 -5.89 15.30
CA LYS A 251 -3.81 -6.85 14.66
C LYS A 251 -4.41 -7.37 13.35
N SER A 252 -5.69 -7.73 13.32
CA SER A 252 -6.31 -8.18 12.07
C SER A 252 -6.36 -7.10 10.99
N ILE A 253 -6.47 -5.82 11.35
CA ILE A 253 -6.39 -4.72 10.36
C ILE A 253 -5.03 -4.72 9.67
N PHE A 254 -3.94 -4.82 10.44
CA PHE A 254 -2.58 -4.85 9.89
C PHE A 254 -2.29 -6.13 9.11
N ASP A 255 -2.71 -7.29 9.63
CA ASP A 255 -2.56 -8.57 8.94
C ASP A 255 -3.28 -8.54 7.58
N ASN A 256 -4.51 -8.01 7.54
CA ASN A 256 -5.28 -7.85 6.31
C ASN A 256 -4.64 -6.84 5.36
N ALA A 257 -4.13 -5.70 5.85
CA ALA A 257 -3.44 -4.73 5.02
C ALA A 257 -2.17 -5.34 4.38
N ASN A 258 -1.40 -6.12 5.15
CA ASN A 258 -0.22 -6.83 4.67
C ASN A 258 -0.56 -7.91 3.64
N ALA A 259 -1.64 -8.66 3.86
CA ALA A 259 -2.13 -9.64 2.90
C ALA A 259 -2.52 -8.97 1.57
N THR A 260 -3.27 -7.87 1.63
CA THR A 260 -3.68 -7.08 0.45
C THR A 260 -2.46 -6.50 -0.28
N ALA A 261 -1.45 -6.00 0.43
CA ALA A 261 -0.22 -5.50 -0.17
C ALA A 261 0.59 -6.60 -0.88
N THR A 262 0.66 -7.79 -0.28
CA THR A 262 1.36 -8.95 -0.89
C THR A 262 0.66 -9.40 -2.17
N ASP A 263 -0.66 -9.36 -2.17
CA ASP A 263 -1.46 -9.68 -3.34
C ASP A 263 -1.30 -8.64 -4.46
N GLU A 264 -1.32 -7.35 -4.12
CA GLU A 264 -1.18 -6.25 -5.09
C GLU A 264 0.14 -6.30 -5.86
N ILE A 265 1.26 -6.60 -5.18
CA ILE A 265 2.60 -6.72 -5.79
C ILE A 265 2.61 -7.71 -6.97
N ARG A 266 1.80 -8.78 -6.89
CA ARG A 266 1.71 -9.76 -7.98
C ARG A 266 1.11 -9.18 -9.26
N TYR A 267 0.23 -8.19 -9.14
CA TYR A 267 -0.47 -7.58 -10.28
C TYR A 267 0.22 -6.31 -10.80
N SER A 268 0.95 -5.59 -9.96
CA SER A 268 1.72 -4.42 -10.37
C SER A 268 3.13 -4.74 -10.88
N ALA A 269 3.62 -5.97 -10.66
CA ALA A 269 4.89 -6.41 -11.22
C ALA A 269 4.93 -6.27 -12.75
N ILE A 270 5.93 -5.54 -13.25
CA ILE A 270 6.17 -5.33 -14.68
C ILE A 270 7.26 -6.26 -15.15
N THR A 271 6.91 -7.16 -16.07
CA THR A 271 7.82 -8.11 -16.71
C THR A 271 8.42 -7.54 -18.00
N GLU A 272 9.41 -8.23 -18.58
CA GLU A 272 9.93 -7.89 -19.90
C GLU A 272 8.85 -7.97 -20.99
N LEU A 273 7.99 -9.00 -20.94
CA LEU A 273 6.86 -9.14 -21.85
C LEU A 273 5.91 -7.94 -21.77
N ASP A 274 5.68 -7.41 -20.56
CA ASP A 274 4.85 -6.22 -20.38
C ASP A 274 5.47 -4.99 -21.05
N ARG A 275 6.80 -4.82 -20.98
CA ARG A 275 7.50 -3.73 -21.67
C ARG A 275 7.35 -3.84 -23.18
N LEU A 276 7.54 -5.04 -23.73
CA LEU A 276 7.34 -5.30 -25.15
C LEU A 276 5.91 -5.00 -25.58
N ARG A 277 4.90 -5.52 -24.86
CA ARG A 277 3.48 -5.24 -25.16
C ARG A 277 3.15 -3.75 -25.06
N ASN A 278 3.71 -3.05 -24.07
CA ASN A 278 3.51 -1.61 -23.92
C ASN A 278 4.08 -0.81 -25.10
N GLU A 279 5.13 -1.30 -25.76
CA GLU A 279 5.65 -0.69 -26.99
C GLU A 279 4.60 -0.68 -28.12
N TYR A 280 3.77 -1.72 -28.25
CA TYR A 280 2.64 -1.73 -29.20
C TYR A 280 1.60 -0.66 -28.83
N VAL A 281 1.29 -0.54 -27.52
CA VAL A 281 0.36 0.48 -27.01
C VAL A 281 0.86 1.90 -27.29
N GLU A 282 2.14 2.16 -27.01
CA GLU A 282 2.76 3.47 -27.24
C GLU A 282 2.84 3.85 -28.72
N ARG A 283 2.99 2.84 -29.60
CA ARG A 283 2.94 3.02 -31.05
C ARG A 283 1.51 3.09 -31.61
N ALA A 284 0.49 2.96 -30.76
CA ALA A 284 -0.92 2.96 -31.14
C ALA A 284 -1.26 1.93 -32.24
N ILE A 285 -0.65 0.75 -32.16
CA ILE A 285 -0.89 -0.38 -33.06
C ILE A 285 -1.53 -1.55 -32.28
N PRO A 286 -2.26 -2.46 -32.96
CA PRO A 286 -2.85 -3.63 -32.30
C PRO A 286 -1.82 -4.44 -31.51
N VAL A 287 -2.14 -4.75 -30.25
CA VAL A 287 -1.31 -5.55 -29.35
C VAL A 287 -1.66 -7.03 -29.55
N PRO A 288 -0.68 -7.90 -29.89
CA PRO A 288 -0.89 -9.34 -29.91
C PRO A 288 -1.36 -9.87 -28.55
N ALA A 289 -2.14 -10.94 -28.54
CA ALA A 289 -2.56 -11.58 -27.30
C ALA A 289 -1.34 -12.13 -26.54
N PRO A 290 -1.36 -12.21 -25.19
CA PRO A 290 -0.20 -12.66 -24.42
C PRO A 290 0.31 -14.04 -24.85
N SER A 291 -0.60 -14.94 -25.23
CA SER A 291 -0.31 -16.30 -25.69
C SER A 291 0.38 -16.37 -27.05
N GLU A 292 0.43 -15.27 -27.81
CA GLU A 292 1.12 -15.22 -29.11
C GLU A 292 2.62 -14.93 -28.98
N PHE A 293 3.05 -14.42 -27.82
CA PHE A 293 4.45 -14.18 -27.54
C PHE A 293 5.14 -15.48 -27.09
N THR A 294 6.36 -15.70 -27.55
CA THR A 294 7.17 -16.88 -27.25
C THR A 294 8.64 -16.52 -27.05
N GLN A 295 9.37 -17.36 -26.30
CA GLN A 295 10.81 -17.24 -26.06
C GLN A 295 11.61 -18.39 -26.69
N THR A 296 10.93 -19.36 -27.30
CA THR A 296 11.55 -20.66 -27.66
C THR A 296 11.15 -21.18 -29.03
N LYS A 297 10.12 -20.60 -29.67
CA LYS A 297 9.59 -21.12 -30.93
C LYS A 297 10.63 -21.00 -32.04
N SER A 298 10.99 -22.14 -32.62
CA SER A 298 11.98 -22.27 -33.70
C SER A 298 11.33 -22.98 -34.87
N SER A 299 11.94 -22.88 -36.06
CA SER A 299 11.59 -23.75 -37.19
C SER A 299 12.52 -24.97 -37.23
N THR A 300 12.37 -25.85 -38.22
CA THR A 300 13.31 -26.98 -38.39
C THR A 300 14.67 -26.53 -38.91
N LYS A 301 14.75 -25.34 -39.55
CA LYS A 301 15.98 -24.78 -40.14
C LYS A 301 16.57 -23.63 -39.34
N PHE A 302 15.75 -22.88 -38.57
CA PHE A 302 16.17 -21.64 -37.93
C PHE A 302 15.85 -21.66 -36.44
N SER A 303 16.86 -21.35 -35.63
CA SER A 303 16.74 -21.18 -34.17
C SER A 303 15.93 -19.94 -33.80
N PHE A 304 15.36 -19.91 -32.59
CA PHE A 304 14.69 -18.73 -32.05
C PHE A 304 15.54 -17.45 -32.15
N GLN A 305 16.85 -17.53 -31.89
CA GLN A 305 17.76 -16.38 -31.97
C GLN A 305 17.87 -15.82 -33.40
N GLN A 306 17.79 -16.67 -34.42
CA GLN A 306 17.78 -16.23 -35.83
C GLN A 306 16.42 -15.65 -36.22
N LEU A 307 15.35 -16.07 -35.56
CA LEU A 307 13.97 -15.62 -35.82
C LEU A 307 13.57 -14.39 -35.00
N ASN A 308 14.36 -14.00 -33.99
CA ASN A 308 14.12 -12.83 -33.16
C ASN A 308 15.20 -11.78 -33.39
N THR A 309 14.87 -10.79 -34.22
CA THR A 309 15.74 -9.63 -34.49
C THR A 309 15.35 -8.38 -33.67
N GLY A 310 14.50 -8.58 -32.67
CA GLY A 310 14.05 -7.55 -31.73
C GLY A 310 15.01 -7.32 -30.55
N ASP A 311 14.64 -6.38 -29.69
CA ASP A 311 15.41 -6.01 -28.48
C ASP A 311 15.09 -6.86 -27.24
N TYR A 312 14.11 -7.76 -27.33
CA TYR A 312 13.54 -8.49 -26.19
C TYR A 312 13.74 -9.99 -26.33
N ALA A 313 13.74 -10.73 -25.22
CA ALA A 313 13.76 -12.19 -25.22
C ALA A 313 12.43 -12.82 -25.70
N TRP A 314 11.43 -12.01 -26.03
CA TRP A 314 10.11 -12.41 -26.52
C TRP A 314 9.92 -12.01 -27.98
N ALA A 315 9.27 -12.88 -28.74
CA ALA A 315 8.91 -12.63 -30.13
C ALA A 315 7.49 -13.11 -30.43
N VAL A 316 6.90 -12.59 -31.52
CA VAL A 316 5.68 -13.16 -32.12
C VAL A 316 6.10 -13.91 -33.37
N LEU A 317 5.84 -15.22 -33.42
CA LEU A 317 6.25 -16.11 -34.52
C LEU A 317 5.08 -17.03 -34.92
N LYS A 318 4.62 -16.91 -36.17
CA LYS A 318 3.46 -17.66 -36.68
C LYS A 318 3.88 -18.93 -37.36
N ASP A 319 3.11 -20.01 -37.22
CA ASP A 319 3.46 -21.30 -37.83
C ASP A 319 3.53 -21.21 -39.36
N VAL A 320 2.65 -20.41 -39.97
CA VAL A 320 2.70 -20.16 -41.42
C VAL A 320 4.02 -19.54 -41.87
N LEU A 321 4.60 -18.64 -41.07
CA LEU A 321 5.94 -18.10 -41.36
C LEU A 321 6.97 -19.21 -41.30
N LEU A 322 6.99 -19.98 -40.20
CA LEU A 322 8.00 -21.02 -39.96
C LEU A 322 7.97 -22.13 -41.02
N LEU A 323 6.78 -22.58 -41.42
CA LEU A 323 6.62 -23.60 -42.45
C LEU A 323 7.13 -23.13 -43.81
N ASN A 324 6.82 -21.89 -44.21
CA ASN A 324 7.21 -21.39 -45.52
C ASN A 324 8.70 -21.05 -45.59
N ILE A 325 9.32 -20.50 -44.52
CA ILE A 325 10.77 -20.26 -44.53
C ILE A 325 11.57 -21.57 -44.57
N ASP A 326 11.08 -22.63 -43.92
CA ASP A 326 11.70 -23.96 -44.01
C ASP A 326 11.59 -24.54 -45.43
N ALA A 327 10.44 -24.37 -46.09
CA ALA A 327 10.23 -24.82 -47.45
C ALA A 327 11.12 -24.07 -48.46
N ILE A 328 11.21 -22.74 -48.34
CA ILE A 328 12.14 -21.91 -49.13
C ILE A 328 13.59 -22.35 -48.90
N ALA A 329 13.97 -22.58 -47.64
CA ALA A 329 15.31 -23.05 -47.31
C ALA A 329 15.62 -24.41 -47.96
N ASN A 330 14.69 -25.36 -47.92
CA ASN A 330 14.87 -26.66 -48.58
C ASN A 330 15.02 -26.53 -50.10
N ASP A 331 14.22 -25.68 -50.76
CA ASP A 331 14.29 -25.50 -52.22
C ASP A 331 15.59 -24.82 -52.65
N MET A 332 16.06 -23.84 -51.88
CA MET A 332 17.34 -23.16 -52.11
C MET A 332 18.53 -24.09 -51.85
N GLU A 333 18.51 -24.84 -50.74
CA GLU A 333 19.56 -25.82 -50.41
C GLU A 333 19.62 -26.95 -51.43
N GLY A 334 18.48 -27.40 -51.96
CA GLY A 334 18.41 -28.38 -53.06
C GLY A 334 19.05 -27.89 -54.36
N LYS A 335 19.21 -26.56 -54.51
CA LYS A 335 19.95 -25.92 -55.61
C LYS A 335 21.40 -25.58 -55.25
N GLY A 336 21.84 -25.93 -54.03
CA GLY A 336 23.19 -25.65 -53.54
C GLY A 336 23.37 -24.26 -52.93
N TYR A 337 22.29 -23.55 -52.60
CA TYR A 337 22.33 -22.19 -52.05
C TYR A 337 21.84 -22.17 -50.60
N PRO A 338 22.67 -21.83 -49.61
CA PRO A 338 22.20 -21.67 -48.24
C PRO A 338 21.31 -20.42 -48.10
N VAL A 339 20.32 -20.50 -47.22
CA VAL A 339 19.44 -19.38 -46.89
C VAL A 339 19.91 -18.69 -45.61
N GLN A 340 20.02 -17.36 -45.67
CA GLN A 340 20.26 -16.52 -44.49
C GLN A 340 19.10 -15.53 -44.33
N LEU A 341 18.63 -15.39 -43.10
CA LEU A 341 17.59 -14.42 -42.74
C LEU A 341 18.26 -13.14 -42.23
N ASN A 342 17.85 -11.99 -42.74
CA ASN A 342 18.31 -10.68 -42.27
C ASN A 342 17.47 -10.16 -41.12
N SER A 343 16.16 -10.32 -41.22
CA SER A 343 15.20 -9.79 -40.24
C SER A 343 13.92 -10.62 -40.26
N VAL A 344 13.38 -10.92 -39.08
CA VAL A 344 12.21 -11.80 -38.91
C VAL A 344 11.25 -11.13 -37.93
N TYR A 345 11.19 -11.53 -36.67
CA TYR A 345 10.44 -10.74 -35.69
C TYR A 345 11.16 -9.43 -35.36
N ARG A 346 10.42 -8.32 -35.33
CA ARG A 346 10.88 -7.00 -34.89
C ARG A 346 9.89 -6.41 -33.90
N ASN A 347 10.35 -5.96 -32.74
CA ASN A 347 9.52 -5.17 -31.83
C ASN A 347 9.11 -3.83 -32.48
N PRO A 348 8.00 -3.21 -32.06
CA PRO A 348 7.45 -2.02 -32.72
C PRO A 348 8.42 -0.85 -32.92
N LEU A 349 9.35 -0.63 -32.00
CA LEU A 349 10.37 0.43 -32.03
C LEU A 349 11.38 0.24 -33.15
N ARG A 350 11.66 -1.01 -33.55
CA ARG A 350 12.53 -1.39 -34.68
C ARG A 350 11.81 -1.43 -36.02
N SER A 351 10.54 -1.07 -36.07
CA SER A 351 9.71 -1.12 -37.26
C SER A 351 9.09 0.25 -37.57
N SER A 352 8.92 0.55 -38.86
CA SER A 352 8.17 1.71 -39.30
C SER A 352 6.69 1.36 -39.47
N GLY A 353 5.81 2.08 -38.78
CA GLY A 353 4.36 1.93 -38.93
C GLY A 353 3.84 0.52 -38.59
N LEU A 354 2.85 0.07 -39.35
CA LEU A 354 2.24 -1.27 -39.25
C LEU A 354 3.03 -2.25 -40.12
N SER A 355 4.07 -2.87 -39.56
CA SER A 355 4.91 -3.85 -40.24
C SER A 355 4.50 -5.28 -39.89
N GLN A 356 4.45 -6.17 -40.88
CA GLN A 356 4.13 -7.59 -40.66
C GLN A 356 5.22 -8.35 -39.88
N HIS A 357 6.42 -7.79 -39.75
CA HIS A 357 7.46 -8.31 -38.85
C HIS A 357 7.05 -8.21 -37.38
N GLN A 358 6.27 -7.18 -37.01
CA GLN A 358 5.76 -7.00 -35.65
C GLN A 358 4.76 -8.08 -35.24
N TYR A 359 4.20 -8.80 -36.22
CA TYR A 359 3.14 -9.79 -36.01
C TYR A 359 3.58 -11.21 -36.37
N GLY A 360 4.86 -11.42 -36.67
CA GLY A 360 5.42 -12.73 -36.97
C GLY A 360 4.97 -13.32 -38.30
N TYR A 361 4.58 -12.48 -39.26
CA TYR A 361 4.15 -12.91 -40.59
C TYR A 361 5.17 -12.66 -41.70
N ALA A 362 6.24 -11.90 -41.43
CA ALA A 362 7.18 -11.46 -42.45
C ALA A 362 8.62 -11.82 -42.15
N VAL A 363 9.42 -11.86 -43.22
CA VAL A 363 10.85 -12.13 -43.19
C VAL A 363 11.55 -11.39 -44.33
N ASP A 364 12.76 -10.95 -44.05
CA ASP A 364 13.70 -10.41 -45.00
C ASP A 364 14.77 -11.48 -45.25
N ILE A 365 14.77 -12.09 -46.43
CA ILE A 365 15.72 -13.15 -46.83
C ILE A 365 16.87 -12.54 -47.60
N GLN A 366 18.11 -12.79 -47.17
CA GLN A 366 19.31 -12.25 -47.81
C GLN A 366 19.53 -12.83 -49.21
N VAL A 367 19.85 -11.95 -50.17
CA VAL A 367 20.24 -12.34 -51.54
C VAL A 367 21.77 -12.47 -51.62
N PHE A 368 22.24 -13.57 -52.22
CA PHE A 368 23.65 -13.84 -52.56
C PHE A 368 23.81 -14.00 -54.07
N ASP A 369 25.04 -14.15 -54.56
CA ASP A 369 25.34 -14.47 -55.97
C ASP A 369 24.92 -15.90 -56.31
N PHE A 370 23.61 -16.11 -56.49
CA PHE A 370 23.02 -17.40 -56.84
C PHE A 370 23.29 -17.76 -58.29
N ASN A 371 23.37 -16.76 -59.18
CA ASN A 371 23.58 -16.97 -60.60
C ASN A 371 25.03 -17.38 -60.96
N GLY A 372 25.96 -17.34 -60.00
CA GLY A 372 27.34 -17.79 -60.17
C GLY A 372 28.19 -16.86 -61.02
N SER A 373 27.84 -15.57 -61.07
CA SER A 373 28.58 -14.56 -61.84
C SER A 373 29.99 -14.30 -61.29
N GLY A 374 30.25 -14.67 -60.03
CA GLY A 374 31.45 -14.31 -59.29
C GLY A 374 31.48 -12.82 -58.91
N GLY A 375 30.35 -12.12 -59.06
CA GLY A 375 30.20 -10.69 -58.87
C GLY A 375 29.44 -10.32 -57.60
N ALA A 376 29.07 -9.03 -57.51
CA ALA A 376 28.12 -8.58 -56.50
C ALA A 376 26.71 -9.12 -56.85
N ARG A 377 25.92 -9.41 -55.81
CA ARG A 377 24.49 -9.76 -55.96
C ARG A 377 23.79 -8.76 -56.88
N ASP A 378 22.97 -9.28 -57.79
CA ASP A 378 22.28 -8.49 -58.80
C ASP A 378 20.78 -8.79 -58.89
N GLU A 379 20.10 -8.19 -59.86
CA GLU A 379 18.66 -8.38 -60.07
C GLU A 379 18.32 -9.82 -60.50
N LYS A 380 19.23 -10.56 -61.14
CA LYS A 380 18.99 -11.96 -61.51
C LYS A 380 19.00 -12.85 -60.28
N ASP A 381 19.90 -12.60 -59.33
CA ASP A 381 19.92 -13.31 -58.05
C ASP A 381 18.64 -13.07 -57.26
N TRP A 382 18.22 -11.80 -57.20
CA TRP A 382 16.96 -11.41 -56.57
C TRP A 382 15.76 -12.09 -57.26
N LYS A 383 15.71 -12.11 -58.60
CA LYS A 383 14.64 -12.79 -59.34
C LYS A 383 14.62 -14.30 -59.11
N LEU A 384 15.79 -14.93 -58.95
CA LEU A 384 15.89 -16.36 -58.66
C LEU A 384 15.28 -16.67 -57.29
N LEU A 385 15.68 -15.93 -56.25
CA LEU A 385 15.11 -16.11 -54.92
C LEU A 385 13.61 -15.77 -54.91
N LYS A 386 13.18 -14.70 -55.59
CA LYS A 386 11.77 -14.34 -55.71
C LYS A 386 10.93 -15.46 -56.31
N ALA A 387 11.41 -16.04 -57.41
CA ALA A 387 10.69 -17.10 -58.10
C ALA A 387 10.46 -18.29 -57.16
N ILE A 388 11.42 -18.61 -56.29
CA ILE A 388 11.29 -19.66 -55.28
C ILE A 388 10.36 -19.21 -54.14
N THR A 389 10.51 -17.99 -53.61
CA THR A 389 9.59 -17.52 -52.56
C THR A 389 8.14 -17.50 -53.04
N ASP A 390 7.90 -17.11 -54.30
CA ASP A 390 6.56 -17.03 -54.88
C ASP A 390 5.88 -18.42 -55.00
N THR A 391 6.63 -19.52 -55.12
CA THR A 391 6.02 -20.87 -55.13
C THR A 391 5.41 -21.26 -53.78
N HIS A 392 5.79 -20.55 -52.72
CA HIS A 392 5.27 -20.73 -51.35
C HIS A 392 4.15 -19.74 -51.02
N GLY A 393 3.54 -19.16 -52.07
CA GLY A 393 2.32 -18.36 -51.99
C GLY A 393 2.33 -17.22 -50.97
N PRO A 394 3.37 -16.36 -50.90
CA PRO A 394 3.32 -15.21 -50.02
C PRO A 394 2.11 -14.33 -50.36
N ALA A 395 1.51 -13.73 -49.35
CA ALA A 395 0.44 -12.74 -49.54
C ALA A 395 1.00 -11.46 -50.19
N TYR A 396 2.27 -11.17 -49.92
CA TYR A 396 3.00 -10.06 -50.52
C TYR A 396 4.50 -10.37 -50.58
N THR A 397 5.10 -10.00 -51.71
CA THR A 397 6.54 -9.97 -51.93
C THR A 397 6.92 -8.55 -52.33
N GLU A 398 7.80 -7.91 -51.57
CA GLU A 398 8.20 -6.53 -51.84
C GLU A 398 8.88 -6.42 -53.22
N PRO A 399 8.55 -5.41 -54.04
CA PRO A 399 9.24 -5.15 -55.29
C PRO A 399 10.74 -4.83 -55.12
N VAL A 400 11.56 -5.16 -56.13
CA VAL A 400 13.01 -4.91 -56.10
C VAL A 400 13.38 -3.43 -56.00
N ASN A 401 12.52 -2.53 -56.49
CA ASN A 401 12.73 -1.08 -56.38
C ASN A 401 12.50 -0.55 -54.96
N GLU A 402 11.90 -1.34 -54.07
CA GLU A 402 11.69 -1.01 -52.65
C GLU A 402 12.72 -1.73 -51.77
N SER A 403 12.90 -3.04 -51.95
CA SER A 403 13.88 -3.86 -51.18
C SER A 403 15.34 -3.68 -51.64
N GLY A 404 15.56 -3.20 -52.86
CA GLY A 404 16.84 -3.31 -53.55
C GLY A 404 17.20 -4.77 -53.89
N VAL A 405 18.41 -5.00 -54.38
CA VAL A 405 18.91 -6.37 -54.68
C VAL A 405 19.49 -7.07 -53.45
N GLY A 406 19.36 -6.47 -52.27
CA GLY A 406 20.05 -6.95 -51.07
C GLY A 406 19.32 -8.04 -50.31
N HIS A 407 18.00 -8.04 -50.36
CA HIS A 407 17.14 -8.98 -49.69
C HIS A 407 15.81 -9.08 -50.42
N ILE A 408 15.01 -10.07 -50.07
CA ILE A 408 13.60 -10.15 -50.42
C ILE A 408 12.80 -10.08 -49.14
N HIS A 409 11.92 -9.09 -49.05
CA HIS A 409 10.87 -9.06 -48.05
C HIS A 409 9.66 -9.86 -48.55
N VAL A 410 9.21 -10.83 -47.75
CA VAL A 410 7.97 -11.59 -47.98
C VAL A 410 7.13 -11.65 -46.72
N ASP A 411 5.82 -11.66 -46.87
CA ASP A 411 4.89 -11.91 -45.77
C ASP A 411 3.71 -12.80 -46.15
N TRP A 412 3.21 -13.55 -45.16
CA TRP A 412 2.08 -14.49 -45.29
C TRP A 412 0.87 -14.04 -44.48
N ARG A 413 0.63 -12.73 -44.41
CA ARG A 413 -0.55 -12.20 -43.70
C ARG A 413 -1.84 -12.79 -44.29
N GLY A 414 -2.82 -13.07 -43.44
CA GLY A 414 -4.13 -13.60 -43.88
C GLY A 414 -4.17 -15.10 -44.19
N MET A 415 -3.06 -15.83 -44.10
CA MET A 415 -3.01 -17.28 -44.35
C MET A 415 -3.28 -18.16 -43.11
N GLY A 416 -3.45 -17.54 -41.94
CA GLY A 416 -3.59 -18.24 -40.65
C GLY A 416 -4.87 -19.06 -40.46
N SER A 417 -5.84 -19.00 -41.36
CA SER A 417 -7.08 -19.78 -41.30
C SER A 417 -7.10 -21.04 -42.17
N VAL A 418 -6.07 -21.27 -42.99
CA VAL A 418 -6.09 -22.37 -43.99
C VAL A 418 -5.52 -23.69 -43.42
N PHE A 419 -4.78 -23.63 -42.31
CA PHE A 419 -4.04 -24.76 -41.75
C PHE A 419 -4.41 -25.11 -40.29
N ALA A 420 -5.50 -24.56 -39.75
CA ALA A 420 -5.98 -24.80 -38.39
C ALA A 420 -7.03 -25.92 -38.33
#